data_AF-A0A1J3EPH9-F1
#
_entry.id   AF-A0A1J3EPH9-F1
#
_cell.length_a   1.000
_cell.length_b   1.000
_cell.length_c   1.000
_cell.angle_alpha   90.00
_cell.angle_beta   90.00
_cell.angle_gamma   90.00
#
_symmetry.space_group_name_H-M   'P 1'
#
loop_
_entity.id
_entity.type
_entity.pdbx_description
1 polymer ?
#
loop_
_entity_poly.entity_id
_entity_poly.type
_entity_poly.pdbx_seq_one_letter_code
_entity_poly.pdbx_strand_id
1 'polypeptide(L)'
;MKYMQQSDVPEYLKHAEERLHEENERCILYLDAGTRKPLIATTEKQLLECHISPILDKGFTTLMDGRRTEDLQRLYTLLSRIDAFEFLRQALSSYIRKSGQRIVMDDEKDKDMVQSLLDFKTSLDTIWEESFSKYESFGNTIKDSFEHLINLRQNRPAELIAKFLDEKLRAGNKGT
;
A
#
# COMPACT_ATOMS: atom_id res chain seq x y z
N MET A 1 8.53 9.01 21.17
CA MET A 1 9.36 7.79 21.39
C MET A 1 8.58 6.60 21.95
N LYS A 2 7.85 6.70 23.08
CA LYS A 2 7.14 5.53 23.68
C LYS A 2 5.90 5.05 22.91
N TYR A 3 5.13 5.96 22.30
CA TYR A 3 3.81 5.61 21.73
C TYR A 3 3.89 4.67 20.51
N MET A 4 4.77 4.94 19.53
CA MET A 4 5.00 4.06 18.36
C MET A 4 5.49 2.64 18.74
N GLN A 5 6.04 2.47 19.95
CA GLN A 5 6.49 1.16 20.44
C GLN A 5 5.37 0.40 21.18
N GLN A 6 4.32 1.11 21.62
CA GLN A 6 3.27 0.60 22.49
C GLN A 6 1.92 0.43 21.78
N SER A 7 1.70 1.17 20.70
CA SER A 7 0.48 1.13 19.88
C SER A 7 0.71 0.42 18.56
N ASP A 8 -0.38 -0.08 17.97
CA ASP A 8 -0.33 -0.57 16.59
C ASP A 8 -0.25 0.59 15.58
N VAL A 9 0.03 0.26 14.32
CA VAL A 9 0.22 1.29 13.29
C VAL A 9 -1.06 2.06 12.98
N PRO A 10 -2.25 1.44 12.83
CA PRO A 10 -3.51 2.18 12.70
C PRO A 10 -3.74 3.23 13.80
N GLU A 11 -3.60 2.84 15.06
CA GLU A 11 -3.78 3.74 16.22
C GLU A 11 -2.76 4.87 16.21
N TYR A 12 -1.50 4.55 15.87
CA TYR A 12 -0.45 5.57 15.76
C TYR A 12 -0.75 6.60 14.67
N LEU A 13 -1.18 6.15 13.49
CA LEU A 13 -1.52 7.05 12.37
C LEU A 13 -2.68 7.97 12.73
N LYS A 14 -3.72 7.42 13.38
CA LYS A 14 -4.84 8.22 13.88
C LYS A 14 -4.39 9.26 14.90
N HIS A 15 -3.55 8.87 15.85
CA HIS A 15 -2.98 9.80 16.82
C HIS A 15 -2.16 10.92 16.15
N ALA A 16 -1.33 10.57 15.16
CA ALA A 16 -0.52 11.56 14.44
C ALA A 16 -1.40 12.57 13.67
N GLU A 17 -2.45 12.09 13.01
CA GLU A 17 -3.45 12.92 12.34
C GLU A 17 -4.15 13.89 13.31
N GLU A 18 -4.66 13.37 14.44
CA GLU A 18 -5.32 14.16 15.48
C GLU A 18 -4.40 15.25 16.05
N ARG A 19 -3.15 14.89 16.40
CA ARG A 19 -2.17 15.86 16.93
C ARG A 19 -1.83 16.94 15.92
N LEU A 20 -1.65 16.59 14.63
CA LEU A 20 -1.38 17.58 13.60
C LEU A 20 -2.56 18.54 13.38
N HIS A 21 -3.80 18.03 13.47
CA HIS A 21 -5.00 18.85 13.37
C HIS A 21 -5.09 19.83 14.55
N GLU A 22 -4.96 19.33 15.78
CA GLU A 22 -4.99 20.14 17.00
C GLU A 22 -3.90 21.22 17.01
N GLU A 23 -2.68 20.90 16.58
CA GLU A 23 -1.59 21.88 16.48
C GLU A 23 -1.88 22.97 15.46
N ASN A 24 -2.51 22.63 14.34
CA ASN A 24 -2.94 23.62 13.36
C ASN A 24 -4.04 24.55 13.92
N GLU A 25 -5.06 24.00 14.58
CA GLU A 25 -6.11 24.78 15.23
C GLU A 25 -5.55 25.69 16.34
N ARG A 26 -4.62 25.18 17.14
CA ARG A 26 -3.95 25.95 18.19
C ARG A 26 -3.17 27.13 17.62
N CYS A 27 -2.48 26.93 16.49
CA CYS A 27 -1.79 28.01 15.80
C CYS A 27 -2.74 29.10 15.30
N ILE A 28 -3.93 28.72 14.82
CA ILE A 28 -4.92 29.66 14.30
C ILE A 28 -5.56 30.48 15.44
N LEU A 29 -5.87 29.84 16.57
CA LEU A 29 -6.66 30.45 17.64
C LEU A 29 -5.82 31.26 18.64
N TYR A 30 -4.58 30.84 18.92
CA TYR A 30 -3.87 31.32 20.12
C TYR A 30 -2.44 31.82 19.87
N LEU A 31 -1.83 31.53 18.72
CA LEU A 31 -0.41 31.82 18.49
C LEU A 31 -0.21 32.88 17.41
N ASP A 32 0.93 33.56 17.49
CA ASP A 32 1.37 34.46 16.44
C ASP A 32 1.57 33.71 15.11
N ALA A 33 1.20 34.34 14.00
CA ALA A 33 1.26 33.74 12.67
C ALA A 33 2.68 33.26 12.29
N GLY A 34 3.73 33.90 12.80
CA GLY A 34 5.12 33.50 12.60
C GLY A 34 5.49 32.17 13.28
N THR A 35 4.73 31.74 14.29
CA THR A 35 4.97 30.49 15.03
C THR A 35 4.41 29.26 14.31
N ARG A 36 3.40 29.45 13.44
CA ARG A 36 2.66 28.35 12.82
C ARG A 36 3.56 27.41 12.00
N LYS A 37 4.30 27.96 11.05
CA LYS A 37 5.16 27.17 10.15
C LYS A 37 6.23 26.35 10.90
N PRO A 38 7.04 26.93 11.81
CA PRO A 38 8.05 26.16 12.53
C PRO A 38 7.45 25.12 13.49
N LEU A 39 6.29 25.40 14.10
CA LEU A 39 5.63 24.44 14.99
C LEU A 39 5.14 23.21 14.23
N ILE A 40 4.39 23.41 13.13
CA ILE A 40 3.88 22.30 12.32
C ILE A 40 5.01 21.45 11.74
N ALA A 41 6.07 22.08 11.20
CA ALA A 41 7.23 21.36 10.69
C ALA A 41 7.92 20.52 11.76
N THR A 42 8.00 21.03 13.00
CA THR A 42 8.57 20.27 14.13
C THR A 42 7.68 19.07 14.47
N THR A 43 6.37 19.26 14.50
CA THR A 43 5.40 18.17 14.76
C THR A 43 5.46 17.08 13.68
N GLU A 44 5.48 17.47 12.40
CA GLU A 44 5.61 16.54 11.27
C GLU A 44 6.92 15.76 11.35
N LYS A 45 8.04 16.42 11.64
CA LYS A 45 9.33 15.76 11.84
C LYS A 45 9.29 14.72 12.98
N GLN A 46 8.75 15.11 14.14
CA GLN A 46 8.76 14.24 15.32
C GLN A 46 7.76 13.08 15.23
N LEU A 47 6.60 13.29 14.62
CA LEU A 47 5.55 12.26 14.52
C LEU A 47 5.70 11.39 13.27
N LEU A 48 6.26 11.92 12.17
CA LEU A 48 6.30 11.24 10.89
C LEU A 48 7.74 10.94 10.46
N GLU A 49 8.58 11.95 10.18
CA GLU A 49 9.91 11.75 9.57
C GLU A 49 10.80 10.80 10.38
N CYS A 50 10.86 10.98 11.70
CA CYS A 50 11.66 10.13 12.58
C CYS A 50 11.13 8.68 12.70
N HIS A 51 9.94 8.40 12.18
CA HIS A 51 9.21 7.15 12.41
C HIS A 51 8.76 6.44 11.12
N ILE A 52 9.12 6.94 9.93
CA ILE A 52 8.72 6.35 8.64
C ILE A 52 9.04 4.85 8.56
N SER A 53 10.31 4.46 8.79
CA SER A 53 10.71 3.04 8.70
C SER A 53 9.93 2.18 9.69
N PRO A 54 9.86 2.49 11.00
CA PRO A 54 9.04 1.72 11.94
C PRO A 54 7.56 1.60 11.55
N ILE A 55 6.96 2.65 10.98
CA ILE A 55 5.57 2.64 10.51
C ILE A 55 5.40 1.65 9.35
N LEU A 56 6.28 1.74 8.35
CA LEU A 56 6.19 0.89 7.16
C LEU A 56 6.58 -0.56 7.45
N ASP A 57 7.69 -0.77 8.15
CA ASP A 57 8.26 -2.11 8.42
C ASP A 57 7.34 -2.95 9.32
N LYS A 58 6.62 -2.33 10.26
CA LYS A 58 5.72 -3.03 11.17
C LYS A 58 4.28 -3.13 10.66
N GLY A 59 3.80 -2.09 9.97
CA GLY A 59 2.37 -1.92 9.71
C GLY A 59 1.95 -2.18 8.28
N PHE A 60 2.80 -1.86 7.30
CA PHE A 60 2.36 -1.75 5.91
C PHE A 60 1.80 -3.06 5.36
N THR A 61 2.49 -4.18 5.60
CA THR A 61 2.00 -5.51 5.18
C THR A 61 0.66 -5.85 5.81
N THR A 62 0.50 -5.63 7.11
CA THR A 62 -0.76 -5.89 7.83
C THR A 62 -1.92 -5.05 7.30
N LEU A 63 -1.67 -3.78 6.98
CA LEU A 63 -2.67 -2.88 6.40
C LEU A 63 -3.11 -3.35 5.01
N MET A 64 -2.14 -3.78 4.17
CA MET A 64 -2.40 -4.28 2.82
C MET A 64 -3.14 -5.62 2.83
N ASP A 65 -2.69 -6.58 3.64
CA ASP A 65 -3.32 -7.90 3.80
C ASP A 65 -4.76 -7.77 4.34
N GLY A 66 -4.95 -6.87 5.31
CA GLY A 66 -6.26 -6.59 5.92
C GLY A 66 -7.17 -5.68 5.10
N ARG A 67 -6.74 -5.21 3.92
CA ARG A 67 -7.46 -4.26 3.05
C ARG A 67 -8.00 -3.05 3.83
N ARG A 68 -7.17 -2.51 4.73
CA ARG A 68 -7.52 -1.40 5.63
C ARG A 68 -7.47 -0.08 4.86
N THR A 69 -8.41 0.14 3.95
CA THR A 69 -8.38 1.25 2.96
C THR A 69 -8.33 2.63 3.62
N GLU A 70 -9.09 2.85 4.69
CA GLU A 70 -9.07 4.11 5.46
C GLU A 70 -7.70 4.37 6.11
N ASP A 71 -7.11 3.35 6.71
CA ASP A 71 -5.80 3.46 7.37
C ASP A 71 -4.67 3.67 6.35
N LEU A 72 -4.77 3.01 5.18
CA LEU A 72 -3.86 3.22 4.06
C LEU A 72 -3.99 4.63 3.46
N GLN A 73 -5.22 5.16 3.38
CA GLN A 73 -5.46 6.53 2.95
C GLN A 73 -4.82 7.53 3.92
N ARG A 74 -5.03 7.33 5.23
CA ARG A 74 -4.40 8.14 6.27
C ARG A 74 -2.88 8.09 6.20
N LEU A 75 -2.30 6.89 5.99
CA LEU A 75 -0.87 6.72 5.79
C LEU A 75 -0.37 7.54 4.60
N TYR A 76 -1.04 7.45 3.46
CA TYR A 76 -0.70 8.21 2.25
C TYR A 76 -0.77 9.71 2.48
N THR A 77 -1.87 10.21 3.08
CA THR A 77 -2.03 11.63 3.39
C THR A 77 -0.95 12.12 4.35
N LEU A 78 -0.63 11.38 5.41
CA LEU A 78 0.41 11.78 6.36
C LEU A 78 1.79 11.82 5.70
N LEU A 79 2.16 10.79 4.93
CA LEU A 79 3.45 10.78 4.24
C LEU A 79 3.57 11.81 3.12
N SER A 80 2.45 12.25 2.53
CA SER A 80 2.43 13.36 1.56
C SER A 80 2.88 14.69 2.15
N ARG A 81 2.69 14.89 3.47
CA ARG A 81 3.05 16.13 4.16
C ARG A 81 4.56 16.33 4.31
N ILE A 82 5.30 15.23 4.23
CA ILE A 82 6.76 15.19 4.43
C ILE A 82 7.49 14.69 3.16
N ASP A 83 6.82 14.71 2.00
CA ASP A 83 7.36 14.27 0.71
C ASP A 83 8.00 12.86 0.72
N ALA A 84 7.50 11.96 1.57
CA ALA A 84 8.08 10.64 1.82
C ALA A 84 7.56 9.53 0.86
N PHE A 85 7.11 9.89 -0.33
CA PHE A 85 6.49 8.95 -1.29
C PHE A 85 7.42 7.81 -1.72
N GLU A 86 8.73 8.07 -1.80
CA GLU A 86 9.71 7.06 -2.19
C GLU A 86 9.78 5.88 -1.20
N PHE A 87 9.62 6.14 0.09
CA PHE A 87 9.57 5.07 1.10
C PHE A 87 8.31 4.22 0.96
N LEU A 88 7.16 4.87 0.73
CA LEU A 88 5.89 4.18 0.52
C LEU A 88 5.91 3.35 -0.78
N ARG A 89 6.52 3.88 -1.85
CA ARG A 89 6.73 3.19 -3.13
C ARG A 89 7.58 1.93 -2.96
N GLN A 90 8.68 2.02 -2.21
CA GLN A 90 9.54 0.87 -1.92
C GLN A 90 8.81 -0.19 -1.08
N ALA A 91 8.06 0.23 -0.06
CA ALA A 91 7.24 -0.68 0.75
C ALA A 91 6.17 -1.39 -0.11
N LEU A 92 5.50 -0.66 -1.01
CA LEU A 92 4.53 -1.20 -1.97
C LEU A 92 5.17 -2.25 -2.89
N SER A 93 6.29 -1.93 -3.54
CA SER A 93 6.97 -2.88 -4.43
C SER A 93 7.43 -4.13 -3.67
N SER A 94 8.02 -3.96 -2.49
CA SER A 94 8.47 -5.06 -1.63
C SER A 94 7.31 -5.98 -1.23
N TYR A 95 6.18 -5.40 -0.83
CA TYR A 95 4.96 -6.15 -0.53
C TYR A 95 4.45 -6.94 -1.75
N ILE A 96 4.27 -6.27 -2.89
CA ILE A 96 3.75 -6.92 -4.11
C ILE A 96 4.63 -8.07 -4.55
N ARG A 97 5.95 -7.88 -4.57
CA ARG A 97 6.90 -8.92 -4.97
C ARG A 97 6.87 -10.10 -4.00
N LYS A 98 6.89 -9.87 -2.69
CA LYS A 98 6.86 -10.95 -1.68
C LYS A 98 5.55 -11.72 -1.70
N SER A 99 4.41 -11.01 -1.75
CA SER A 99 3.08 -11.65 -1.77
C SER A 99 2.81 -12.36 -3.09
N GLY A 100 3.12 -11.72 -4.22
CA GLY A 100 2.98 -12.33 -5.54
C GLY A 100 3.92 -13.52 -5.76
N GLN A 101 5.15 -13.49 -5.24
CA GLN A 101 6.07 -14.62 -5.35
C GLN A 101 5.52 -15.85 -4.63
N ARG A 102 4.86 -15.68 -3.48
CA ARG A 102 4.16 -16.79 -2.79
C ARG A 102 3.05 -17.40 -3.64
N ILE A 103 2.39 -16.61 -4.49
CA ILE A 103 1.35 -17.12 -5.41
C ILE A 103 1.98 -17.86 -6.59
N VAL A 104 3.01 -17.28 -7.22
CA VAL A 104 3.60 -17.81 -8.45
C VAL A 104 4.42 -19.07 -8.22
N MET A 105 5.08 -19.18 -7.06
CA MET A 105 5.98 -20.29 -6.72
C MET A 105 5.31 -21.46 -5.99
N ASP A 106 4.00 -21.38 -5.72
CA ASP A 106 3.24 -22.48 -5.10
C ASP A 106 2.79 -23.48 -6.18
N ASP A 107 3.68 -24.42 -6.53
CA ASP A 107 3.44 -25.43 -7.57
C ASP A 107 2.20 -26.30 -7.29
N GLU A 108 1.84 -26.51 -6.02
CA GLU A 108 0.64 -27.28 -5.63
C GLU A 108 -0.65 -26.56 -6.03
N LYS A 109 -0.60 -25.23 -6.15
CA LYS A 109 -1.72 -24.36 -6.52
C LYS A 109 -1.60 -23.78 -7.93
N ASP A 110 -0.81 -24.39 -8.80
CA ASP A 110 -0.66 -23.97 -10.21
C ASP A 110 -2.00 -23.76 -10.93
N LYS A 111 -3.01 -24.59 -10.62
CA LYS A 111 -4.36 -24.50 -11.22
C LYS A 111 -5.06 -23.20 -10.86
N ASP A 112 -4.85 -22.70 -9.64
CA ASP A 112 -5.51 -21.51 -9.11
C ASP A 112 -4.63 -20.26 -9.26
N MET A 113 -3.39 -20.42 -9.75
CA MET A 113 -2.39 -19.35 -9.82
C MET A 113 -2.89 -18.13 -10.60
N VAL A 114 -3.48 -18.33 -11.79
CA VAL A 114 -3.97 -17.23 -12.64
C VAL A 114 -5.10 -16.48 -11.94
N GLN A 115 -6.08 -17.20 -11.38
CA GLN A 115 -7.18 -16.58 -10.64
C GLN A 115 -6.67 -15.82 -9.41
N SER A 116 -5.74 -16.40 -8.66
CA SER A 116 -5.12 -15.78 -7.48
C SER A 116 -4.36 -14.49 -7.84
N LEU A 117 -3.66 -14.46 -8.98
CA LEU A 117 -2.99 -13.25 -9.48
C LEU A 117 -3.99 -12.18 -9.92
N LEU A 118 -5.12 -12.55 -10.54
CA LEU A 118 -6.18 -11.62 -10.91
C LEU A 118 -6.85 -11.01 -9.68
N ASP A 119 -7.16 -11.82 -8.68
CA ASP A 119 -7.76 -11.37 -7.42
C ASP A 119 -6.79 -10.46 -6.66
N PHE A 120 -5.51 -10.82 -6.64
CA PHE A 120 -4.45 -9.99 -6.05
C PHE A 120 -4.30 -8.65 -6.77
N LYS A 121 -4.29 -8.65 -8.11
CA LYS A 121 -4.22 -7.42 -8.92
C LYS A 121 -5.43 -6.53 -8.66
N THR A 122 -6.63 -7.11 -8.63
CA THR A 122 -7.88 -6.39 -8.33
C THR A 122 -7.80 -5.72 -6.96
N SER A 123 -7.34 -6.44 -5.93
CA SER A 123 -7.17 -5.88 -4.58
C SER A 123 -6.17 -4.72 -4.55
N LEU A 124 -5.07 -4.79 -5.32
CA LEU A 124 -4.09 -3.71 -5.40
C LEU A 124 -4.64 -2.49 -6.15
N ASP A 125 -5.41 -2.71 -7.22
CA ASP A 125 -6.06 -1.64 -7.96
C ASP A 125 -7.07 -0.91 -7.09
N THR A 126 -7.91 -1.62 -6.34
CA THR A 126 -8.83 -1.00 -5.38
C THR A 126 -8.09 -0.12 -4.37
N ILE A 127 -7.02 -0.62 -3.76
CA ILE A 127 -6.21 0.17 -2.81
C ILE A 127 -5.57 1.39 -3.49
N TRP A 128 -5.04 1.22 -4.71
CA TRP A 128 -4.44 2.32 -5.46
C TRP A 128 -5.44 3.43 -5.78
N GLU A 129 -6.67 3.05 -6.11
CA GLU A 129 -7.76 3.99 -6.43
C GLU A 129 -8.34 4.66 -5.19
N GLU A 130 -8.66 3.88 -4.14
CA GLU A 130 -9.39 4.37 -2.96
C GLU A 130 -8.46 5.00 -1.92
N SER A 131 -7.26 4.45 -1.71
CA SER A 131 -6.36 4.89 -0.64
C SER A 131 -5.22 5.79 -1.12
N PHE A 132 -4.73 5.58 -2.35
CA PHE A 132 -3.55 6.30 -2.87
C PHE A 132 -3.87 7.34 -3.94
N SER A 133 -5.15 7.73 -4.06
CA SER A 133 -5.62 8.80 -4.95
C SER A 133 -5.15 8.64 -6.40
N LYS A 134 -5.00 7.40 -6.88
CA LYS A 134 -4.47 7.08 -8.21
C LYS A 134 -3.10 7.70 -8.52
N TYR A 135 -2.24 7.84 -7.50
CA TYR A 135 -0.90 8.37 -7.70
C TYR A 135 -0.11 7.55 -8.73
N GLU A 136 0.28 8.18 -9.84
CA GLU A 136 0.76 7.50 -11.05
C GLU A 136 1.98 6.62 -10.79
N SER A 137 2.93 7.11 -9.99
CA SER A 137 4.14 6.37 -9.63
C SER A 137 3.83 5.02 -8.95
N PHE A 138 2.75 4.93 -8.18
CA PHE A 138 2.32 3.68 -7.55
C PHE A 138 1.68 2.73 -8.56
N GLY A 139 0.90 3.25 -9.52
CA GLY A 139 0.39 2.46 -10.65
C GLY A 139 1.52 1.84 -11.48
N ASN A 140 2.56 2.62 -11.79
CA ASN A 140 3.77 2.13 -12.45
C ASN A 140 4.48 1.07 -11.60
N THR A 141 4.61 1.30 -10.30
CA THR A 141 5.22 0.33 -9.38
C THR A 141 4.46 -1.00 -9.33
N ILE A 142 3.12 -0.98 -9.36
CA ILE A 142 2.29 -2.18 -9.45
C ILE A 142 2.58 -2.91 -10.77
N LYS A 143 2.56 -2.20 -11.89
CA LYS A 143 2.85 -2.76 -13.22
C LYS A 143 4.22 -3.43 -13.28
N ASP A 144 5.27 -2.73 -12.89
CA ASP A 144 6.65 -3.23 -12.92
C ASP A 144 6.84 -4.44 -12.00
N SER A 145 6.17 -4.43 -10.84
CA SER A 145 6.23 -5.54 -9.90
C SER A 145 5.51 -6.78 -10.46
N PHE A 146 4.38 -6.62 -11.16
CA PHE A 146 3.69 -7.73 -11.83
C PHE A 146 4.47 -8.30 -13.01
N GLU A 147 5.11 -7.45 -13.81
CA GLU A 147 5.99 -7.90 -14.88
C GLU A 147 7.13 -8.77 -14.31
N HIS A 148 7.75 -8.30 -13.22
CA HIS A 148 8.76 -9.09 -12.52
C HIS A 148 8.21 -10.46 -12.05
N LEU A 149 7.03 -10.49 -11.44
CA LEU A 149 6.39 -11.72 -10.95
C LEU A 149 6.11 -12.74 -12.05
N ILE A 150 5.55 -12.30 -13.18
CA ILE A 150 5.25 -13.18 -14.33
C ILE A 150 6.54 -13.76 -14.91
N ASN A 151 7.63 -13.00 -14.89
CA ASN A 151 8.93 -13.44 -15.38
C ASN A 151 9.71 -14.33 -14.40
N LEU A 152 9.22 -14.55 -13.18
CA LEU A 152 9.90 -15.41 -12.20
C LEU A 152 9.90 -16.90 -12.57
N ARG A 153 8.86 -17.38 -13.27
CA ARG A 153 8.77 -18.76 -13.77
C ARG A 153 8.77 -18.75 -15.28
N GLN A 154 9.80 -19.35 -15.88
CA GLN A 154 9.88 -19.47 -17.33
C GLN A 154 8.74 -20.33 -17.87
N ASN A 155 8.05 -19.83 -18.89
CA ASN A 155 7.01 -20.51 -19.68
C ASN A 155 5.72 -20.90 -18.94
N ARG A 156 5.77 -21.17 -17.64
CA ARG A 156 4.65 -21.70 -16.87
C ARG A 156 3.47 -20.71 -16.72
N PRO A 157 3.69 -19.43 -16.39
CA PRO A 157 2.59 -18.45 -16.35
C PRO A 157 1.91 -18.27 -17.69
N ALA A 158 2.66 -18.23 -18.80
CA ALA A 158 2.10 -18.12 -20.13
C ALA A 158 1.23 -19.33 -20.50
N GLU A 159 1.69 -20.55 -20.19
CA GLU A 159 0.93 -21.79 -20.40
C GLU A 159 -0.39 -21.78 -19.59
N LEU A 160 -0.32 -21.41 -18.30
CA LEU A 160 -1.47 -21.40 -17.41
C LEU A 160 -2.49 -20.32 -17.82
N ILE A 161 -2.03 -19.15 -18.27
CA ILE A 161 -2.90 -18.10 -18.82
C ILE A 161 -3.64 -18.60 -20.06
N ALA A 162 -2.94 -19.28 -20.99
CA ALA A 162 -3.56 -19.83 -22.20
C ALA A 162 -4.63 -20.88 -21.87
N LYS A 163 -4.34 -21.78 -20.93
CA LYS A 163 -5.31 -22.78 -20.44
C LYS A 163 -6.52 -22.13 -19.77
N PHE A 164 -6.28 -21.14 -18.91
CA PHE A 164 -7.35 -20.40 -18.23
C PHE A 164 -8.28 -19.69 -19.23
N LEU A 165 -7.73 -19.09 -20.29
CA LEU A 165 -8.52 -18.47 -21.37
C LEU A 165 -9.36 -19.49 -22.14
N ASP A 166 -8.78 -20.65 -22.52
CA ASP A 166 -9.52 -21.72 -23.22
C ASP A 166 -10.70 -22.23 -22.38
N GLU A 167 -10.48 -22.46 -21.07
CA GLU A 167 -11.52 -22.89 -20.15
C GLU A 167 -12.67 -21.87 -20.04
N LYS A 168 -12.35 -20.58 -19.91
CA LYS A 168 -13.37 -19.51 -19.85
C LYS A 168 -14.16 -19.38 -21.15
N LEU A 169 -13.51 -19.49 -22.31
CA LEU A 169 -14.17 -19.45 -23.62
C LEU A 169 -15.12 -20.65 -23.81
N ARG A 170 -14.67 -21.86 -23.45
CA ARG A 170 -15.50 -23.08 -23.53
C ARG A 170 -16.68 -23.06 -22.55
N ALA A 171 -16.51 -22.48 -21.36
CA ALA A 171 -17.60 -22.31 -20.41
C ALA A 171 -18.66 -21.31 -20.93
N GLY A 172 -18.23 -20.22 -21.57
CA GLY A 172 -19.13 -19.25 -22.23
C GLY A 172 -19.96 -19.88 -23.35
N ASN A 173 -19.37 -20.79 -24.14
CA ASN A 173 -20.08 -21.49 -25.22
C ASN A 173 -21.04 -22.60 -24.74
N LYS A 174 -21.02 -22.98 -23.45
CA LYS A 174 -21.97 -23.94 -22.84
C LYS A 174 -23.17 -23.25 -22.17
N GLY A 175 -23.21 -21.92 -22.18
CA GLY A 175 -24.24 -21.09 -21.55
C GLY A 175 -25.35 -20.60 -22.49
N THR A 176 -25.49 -21.21 -23.68
CA THR A 176 -26.58 -21.02 -24.66
C THR A 176 -27.03 -22.39 -25.16
#